data_AF-A0A517WQ10-F1
#
_entry.id   AF-A0A517WQ10-F1
#
_cell.length_a   1.000
_cell.length_b   1.000
_cell.length_c   1.000
_cell.angle_alpha   90.00
_cell.angle_beta   90.00
_cell.angle_gamma   90.00
#
_symmetry.space_group_name_H-M   'P 1'
#
loop_
_entity.id
_entity.type
_entity.pdbx_description
1 polymer ?
#
loop_
_entity_poly.entity_id
_entity_poly.type
_entity_poly.pdbx_seq_one_letter_code
_entity_poly.pdbx_strand_id
1 'polypeptide(L)'
;MAILESGDSARYWKTVTDEFWEQANKPWLDAAIKRGDSFRLVSNPADDLATYVTRRIGNTTEFVLDAQGNQIRSIFGREVDYLLSLGYQILPDGTVVIL
;
A
#
# COMPACT_ATOMS: atom_id res chain seq x y z
N MET A 1 15.69 -4.09 -12.18
CA MET A 1 16.07 -5.35 -11.50
C MET A 1 17.41 -5.30 -10.75
N ALA A 2 18.27 -4.29 -10.94
CA ALA A 2 19.61 -4.25 -10.32
C ALA A 2 19.67 -4.06 -8.78
N ILE A 3 18.60 -3.58 -8.12
CA ILE A 3 18.60 -3.29 -6.67
C ILE A 3 18.26 -4.52 -5.80
N LEU A 4 17.47 -5.47 -6.33
CA LEU A 4 17.21 -6.75 -5.65
C LEU A 4 18.49 -7.58 -5.55
N GLU A 5 19.29 -7.57 -6.61
CA GLU A 5 20.54 -8.34 -6.70
C GLU A 5 21.67 -7.75 -5.83
N SER A 6 21.57 -6.48 -5.44
CA SER A 6 22.55 -5.81 -4.57
C SER A 6 22.30 -6.05 -3.07
N GLY A 7 21.28 -6.81 -2.69
CA GLY A 7 20.94 -7.11 -1.30
C GLY A 7 20.25 -5.96 -0.53
N ASP A 8 19.96 -4.84 -1.19
CA ASP A 8 19.28 -3.67 -0.58
C ASP A 8 17.77 -3.77 -0.75
N SER A 9 17.18 -4.75 -0.04
CA SER A 9 15.74 -5.02 -0.13
C SER A 9 14.88 -3.83 0.29
N ALA A 10 15.35 -3.02 1.26
CA ALA A 10 14.62 -1.87 1.76
C ALA A 10 14.46 -0.79 0.67
N ARG A 11 15.58 -0.41 0.03
CA ARG A 11 15.54 0.54 -1.08
C ARG A 11 14.74 -0.01 -2.25
N TYR A 12 14.89 -1.30 -2.57
CA TYR A 12 14.09 -1.92 -3.62
C TYR A 12 12.59 -1.78 -3.36
N TRP A 13 12.10 -2.20 -2.20
CA TRP A 13 10.67 -2.16 -1.89
C TRP A 13 10.14 -0.74 -1.81
N LYS A 14 10.92 0.20 -1.27
CA LYS A 14 10.55 1.62 -1.27
C LYS A 14 10.42 2.13 -2.72
N THR A 15 11.43 1.91 -3.56
CA THR A 15 11.40 2.34 -4.97
C THR A 15 10.25 1.71 -5.74
N VAL A 16 10.04 0.40 -5.62
CA VAL A 16 8.95 -0.30 -6.31
C VAL A 16 7.59 0.23 -5.88
N THR A 17 7.38 0.41 -4.56
CA THR A 17 6.10 0.92 -4.06
C THR A 17 5.88 2.38 -4.45
N ASP A 18 6.92 3.22 -4.43
CA ASP A 18 6.85 4.61 -4.88
C ASP A 18 6.56 4.70 -6.39
N GLU A 19 7.35 4.01 -7.21
CA GLU A 19 7.21 4.07 -8.68
C GLU A 19 5.85 3.54 -9.14
N PHE A 20 5.42 2.39 -8.62
CA PHE A 20 4.11 1.84 -8.96
C PHE A 20 2.96 2.73 -8.48
N TRP A 21 3.07 3.31 -7.28
CA TRP A 21 2.09 4.23 -6.75
C TRP A 21 1.93 5.47 -7.64
N GLU A 22 3.03 6.14 -7.97
CA GLU A 22 3.01 7.39 -8.74
C GLU A 22 2.61 7.18 -10.21
N GLN A 23 3.07 6.09 -10.84
CA GLN A 23 2.90 5.90 -12.27
C GLN A 23 1.63 5.14 -12.65
N ALA A 24 1.12 4.28 -11.77
CA ALA A 24 -0.01 3.40 -12.07
C ALA A 24 -1.16 3.54 -11.08
N ASN A 25 -0.90 3.27 -9.79
CA ASN A 25 -1.99 3.09 -8.83
C ASN A 25 -2.74 4.38 -8.52
N LYS A 26 -2.03 5.45 -8.17
CA LYS A 26 -2.66 6.73 -7.82
C LYS A 26 -3.40 7.34 -9.02
N PRO A 27 -2.84 7.41 -10.24
CA PRO A 27 -3.58 7.89 -11.40
C PRO A 27 -4.85 7.08 -11.69
N TRP A 28 -4.81 5.76 -11.55
CA TRP A 28 -5.97 4.90 -11.72
C TRP A 28 -7.05 5.19 -10.67
N LEU A 29 -6.65 5.29 -9.40
CA LEU A 29 -7.55 5.56 -8.27
C LEU A 29 -8.18 6.95 -8.39
N ASP A 30 -7.39 7.97 -8.77
CA ASP A 30 -7.88 9.33 -9.06
C ASP A 30 -8.93 9.32 -10.19
N ALA A 31 -8.68 8.55 -11.26
CA ALA A 31 -9.62 8.44 -12.36
C ALA A 31 -10.92 7.73 -11.94
N ALA A 32 -10.84 6.69 -11.10
CA ALA A 32 -12.01 6.00 -10.55
C ALA A 32 -12.83 6.92 -9.63
N ILE A 33 -12.16 7.67 -8.74
CA ILE A 33 -12.81 8.67 -7.88
C ILE A 33 -13.54 9.71 -8.73
N LYS A 34 -12.88 10.23 -9.79
CA LYS A 34 -13.48 11.23 -10.68
C LYS A 34 -14.70 10.71 -11.44
N ARG A 35 -14.75 9.41 -11.75
CA ARG A 35 -15.94 8.79 -12.36
C ARG A 35 -17.10 8.59 -11.37
N GLY A 36 -16.82 8.68 -10.08
CA GLY A 36 -17.78 8.37 -9.02
C GLY A 36 -17.93 6.86 -8.81
N ASP A 37 -16.89 6.07 -9.11
CA ASP A 37 -16.92 4.63 -8.90
C ASP A 37 -17.05 4.29 -7.41
N SER A 38 -17.82 3.25 -7.10
CA SER A 38 -17.86 2.68 -5.74
C SER A 38 -16.63 1.82 -5.48
N PHE A 39 -16.04 1.94 -4.29
CA PHE A 39 -14.90 1.11 -3.90
C PHE A 39 -15.27 0.10 -2.81
N ARG A 40 -14.64 -1.06 -2.90
CA ARG A 40 -14.63 -2.07 -1.84
C ARG A 40 -13.23 -2.63 -1.72
N LEU A 41 -12.69 -2.61 -0.50
CA LEU A 41 -11.41 -3.22 -0.19
C LEU A 41 -11.59 -4.74 -0.08
N VAL A 42 -10.73 -5.48 -0.77
CA VAL A 42 -10.72 -6.96 -0.74
C VAL A 42 -9.94 -7.48 0.47
N SER A 43 -8.95 -6.71 0.92
CA SER A 43 -8.14 -7.00 2.11
C SER A 43 -8.63 -6.18 3.31
N ASN A 44 -8.34 -6.67 4.52
CA ASN A 44 -8.67 -5.97 5.75
C ASN A 44 -7.70 -4.79 5.96
N PRO A 45 -8.16 -3.52 5.97
CA PRO A 45 -7.30 -2.37 6.20
C PRO A 45 -6.76 -2.28 7.64
N ALA A 46 -7.32 -3.05 8.58
CA ALA A 46 -6.82 -3.17 9.95
C ALA A 46 -5.76 -4.28 10.12
N ASP A 47 -5.43 -5.04 9.06
CA ASP A 47 -4.38 -6.04 9.10
C ASP A 47 -3.04 -5.44 8.65
N ASP A 48 -2.09 -5.33 9.58
CA ASP A 48 -0.75 -4.82 9.31
C ASP A 48 -0.01 -5.65 8.25
N LEU A 49 -0.25 -6.96 8.16
CA LEU A 49 0.38 -7.80 7.14
C LEU A 49 -0.13 -7.48 5.73
N ALA A 50 -1.31 -6.88 5.60
CA ALA A 50 -1.85 -6.39 4.34
C ALA A 50 -1.39 -4.97 4.02
N THR A 51 -1.29 -4.09 5.03
CA THR A 51 -1.00 -2.66 4.83
C THR A 51 0.48 -2.31 4.77
N TYR A 52 1.37 -3.22 5.20
CA TYR A 52 2.81 -3.05 5.11
C TYR A 52 3.49 -4.11 4.26
N VAL A 53 4.65 -3.76 3.70
CA VAL A 53 5.50 -4.72 2.99
C VAL A 53 6.12 -5.66 4.00
N THR A 54 5.93 -6.96 3.77
CA THR A 54 6.55 -8.01 4.58
C THR A 54 7.47 -8.87 3.72
N ARG A 55 8.42 -9.53 4.37
CA ARG A 55 9.30 -10.54 3.77
C ARG A 55 9.31 -11.78 4.65
N ARG A 56 9.51 -12.93 4.02
CA ARG A 56 9.66 -14.19 4.74
C ARG A 56 11.14 -14.48 4.99
N ILE A 57 11.50 -14.73 6.25
CA ILE A 57 12.83 -15.21 6.65
C ILE A 57 12.66 -16.56 7.33
N GLY A 58 13.01 -17.62 6.61
CA GLY A 58 12.72 -19.00 7.05
C GLY A 58 11.23 -19.22 7.28
N ASN A 59 10.85 -19.46 8.53
CA ASN A 59 9.46 -19.68 8.94
C ASN A 59 8.79 -18.45 9.57
N THR A 60 9.49 -17.31 9.61
CA THR A 60 8.99 -16.07 10.20
C THR A 60 8.66 -15.06 9.11
N THR A 61 7.62 -14.26 9.35
CA THR A 61 7.30 -13.07 8.55
C THR A 61 7.81 -11.83 9.28
N GLU A 62 8.59 -11.01 8.60
CA GLU A 62 9.12 -9.75 9.12
C GLU A 62 8.65 -8.58 8.27
N PHE A 63 8.48 -7.41 8.89
CA PHE A 63 8.23 -6.17 8.17
C PHE A 63 9.51 -5.65 7.50
N VAL A 64 9.38 -5.13 6.29
CA VAL A 64 10.48 -4.42 5.63
C VAL A 64 10.50 -2.98 6.15
N LEU A 65 11.66 -2.57 6.64
CA LEU A 65 11.88 -1.22 7.17
C LEU A 65 12.65 -0.36 6.16
N ASP A 66 12.37 0.95 6.13
CA ASP A 66 13.16 1.93 5.41
C ASP A 66 14.48 2.27 6.13
N ALA A 67 15.27 3.19 5.56
CA ALA A 67 16.56 3.60 6.12
C ALA A 67 16.43 4.33 7.49
N GLN A 68 15.23 4.76 7.86
CA GLN A 68 14.91 5.42 9.12
C GLN A 68 14.32 4.45 10.15
N GLY A 69 14.09 3.18 9.78
CA GLY A 69 13.50 2.17 10.64
C GLY A 69 11.98 2.13 10.62
N ASN A 70 11.31 2.84 9.71
CA ASN A 70 9.85 2.82 9.58
C ASN A 70 9.41 1.67 8.66
N GLN A 71 8.26 1.07 8.95
CA GLN A 71 7.66 0.07 8.06
C GLN A 71 7.27 0.71 6.73
N ILE A 72 7.59 0.04 5.63
CA ILE A 72 7.22 0.50 4.28
C ILE A 72 5.77 0.12 4.02
N ARG A 73 4.91 1.09 3.67
CA ARG A 73 3.52 0.83 3.27
C ARG A 73 3.47 0.00 2.00
N SER A 74 2.63 -1.04 1.98
CA SER A 74 2.30 -1.76 0.76
C SER A 74 1.52 -0.85 -0.19
N ILE A 75 1.32 -1.28 -1.45
CA ILE A 75 0.43 -0.56 -2.37
C ILE A 75 -0.98 -0.45 -1.79
N PHE A 76 -1.53 -1.55 -1.26
CA PHE A 76 -2.82 -1.56 -0.58
C PHE A 76 -2.85 -0.58 0.60
N GLY A 77 -1.82 -0.58 1.44
CA GLY A 77 -1.70 0.37 2.56
C GLY A 77 -1.71 1.83 2.10
N ARG A 78 -1.11 2.14 0.94
CA ARG A 78 -1.16 3.48 0.34
C ARG A 78 -2.53 3.84 -0.20
N GLU A 79 -3.26 2.90 -0.80
CA GLU A 79 -4.65 3.13 -1.22
C GLU A 79 -5.54 3.49 -0.04
N VAL A 80 -5.40 2.76 1.07
CA VAL A 80 -6.11 3.03 2.33
C VAL A 80 -5.79 4.43 2.82
N ASP A 81 -4.50 4.78 2.97
CA ASP A 81 -4.10 6.13 3.44
C ASP A 81 -4.63 7.24 2.53
N TYR A 82 -4.57 7.01 1.22
CA TYR A 82 -5.00 8.01 0.25
C TYR A 82 -6.51 8.26 0.31
N LEU A 83 -7.32 7.20 0.33
CA LEU A 83 -8.78 7.33 0.47
C LEU A 83 -9.14 8.05 1.78
N LEU A 84 -8.52 7.67 2.90
CA LEU A 84 -8.73 8.33 4.18
C LEU A 84 -8.32 9.81 4.14
N SER A 85 -7.21 10.15 3.48
CA SER A 85 -6.75 11.53 3.32
C SER A 85 -7.72 12.41 2.53
N LEU A 86 -8.53 11.81 1.65
CA LEU A 86 -9.57 12.47 0.86
C LEU A 86 -10.93 12.53 1.59
N GLY A 87 -11.00 12.05 2.83
CA GLY A 87 -12.22 12.09 3.65
C GLY A 87 -13.15 10.89 3.44
N TYR A 88 -12.74 9.87 2.70
CA TYR A 88 -13.50 8.62 2.64
C TYR A 88 -13.45 7.90 3.99
N GLN A 89 -14.53 7.18 4.29
CA GLN A 89 -14.63 6.26 5.41
C GLN A 89 -14.66 4.83 4.90
N ILE A 90 -13.95 3.94 5.61
CA ILE A 90 -13.94 2.51 5.31
C ILE A 90 -14.78 1.81 6.37
N LEU A 91 -15.87 1.18 5.94
CA LEU A 91 -16.76 0.43 6.80
C LEU A 91 -16.15 -0.94 7.15
N PRO A 92 -16.60 -1.60 8.24
CA PRO A 92 -16.03 -2.88 8.68
C PRO A 92 -16.09 -4.02 7.65
N ASP A 93 -16.98 -3.94 6.66
CA ASP A 93 -17.14 -4.92 5.57
C ASP A 93 -16.25 -4.64 4.35
N GLY A 94 -15.39 -3.62 4.45
CA GLY A 94 -14.49 -3.15 3.40
C GLY A 94 -15.13 -2.16 2.43
N THR A 95 -16.41 -1.81 2.58
CA THR A 95 -17.06 -0.80 1.74
C THR A 95 -16.49 0.57 2.02
N VAL A 96 -16.19 1.34 0.97
CA VAL A 96 -15.67 2.70 1.09
C VAL A 96 -16.78 3.69 0.73
N VAL A 97 -17.02 4.68 1.59
CA VAL A 97 -18.05 5.71 1.42
C VAL A 97 -17.45 7.10 1.58
N ILE A 98 -18.04 8.11 0.92
CA ILE A 98 -17.71 9.53 1.11
C ILE A 98 -18.93 10.22 1.73
N LEU A 99 -18.70 11.03 2.77
CA LEU A 99 -19.74 11.80 3.46
C LEU A 99 -19.91 13.19 2.86
#